data_AF-A0A642VCK8-F1
#
_entry.id   AF-A0A642VCK8-F1
#
_cell.length_a   1.000
_cell.length_b   1.000
_cell.length_c   1.000
_cell.angle_alpha   90.00
_cell.angle_beta   90.00
_cell.angle_gamma   90.00
#
_symmetry.space_group_name_H-M   'P 1'
#
loop_
_entity.id
_entity.type
_entity.pdbx_description
1 polymer ?
#
loop_
_entity_poly.entity_id
_entity_poly.type
_entity_poly.pdbx_seq_one_letter_code
_entity_poly.pdbx_strand_id
1 'polypeptide(L)'
;MHFRVLYPPLVCVTPPTTSVSPVATTFQGQAALDQVNNSSYWDTFTFNPIRESTVSRAMTTRYFADLNEYAESDVVIIGAGSCGLSTAYMLAKDRPDLKIAIIEASVSPGGGAWLGGQLFSAMVMRKPAEKFLDEINVPYEDEGDYVVVKHAALFTSTLLSKVISFPNVKLFNATAVEDLITRKEADGTIRVAGVVTNWTLVSMHHDDQSCMDPNTINARVVISTTGHDGPFGAFSVKRLVSMGSLEKLGGMRGLDMQTAEDAIVKNTREVTPGLVVGGMELAEIDGANRMGPTFGAMALSGVKAAQETQTALQSIPRYVDDFMASWPQREVIVGDTIRVEPLRREHSNDLATFLAGRENAGMWTYFVEGPYEDTEEFEKAIDEKIRSEDPAFYVIVLKQTGKAVGCLSYLNINREFRSIEVGFVLFSPDLKRSKAATEAQYLFAKNAFESLGYRRYQWRCHSLNTPSRNAALRLGFTFEGILRQDTIQKGRNRDTAFHSILDKEWPATKAVFEAWLDKTNFDQNGNQRKSLNQLRNEL
;
A
#
# COMPACT_ATOMS: atom_id res chain seq x y z
N MET A 1 -21.42 6.43 -52.06
CA MET A 1 -20.16 7.01 -51.53
C MET A 1 -20.09 6.71 -50.04
N HIS A 2 -19.20 5.83 -49.62
CA HIS A 2 -18.89 5.56 -48.21
C HIS A 2 -17.41 5.88 -48.03
N PHE A 3 -17.10 6.91 -47.25
CA PHE A 3 -15.72 7.24 -46.91
C PHE A 3 -15.26 6.30 -45.79
N ARG A 4 -14.35 5.38 -46.12
CA ARG A 4 -13.57 4.61 -45.15
C ARG A 4 -12.42 5.49 -44.67
N VAL A 5 -12.48 5.95 -43.43
CA VAL A 5 -11.32 6.58 -42.76
C VAL A 5 -10.38 5.45 -42.37
N LEU A 6 -9.24 5.34 -43.05
CA LEU A 6 -8.15 4.44 -42.69
C LEU A 6 -7.32 5.12 -41.61
N TYR A 7 -7.43 4.65 -40.36
CA TYR A 7 -6.43 4.96 -39.34
C TYR A 7 -5.16 4.15 -39.62
N PRO A 8 -3.96 4.75 -39.62
CA PRO A 8 -2.73 3.98 -39.65
C PRO A 8 -2.60 3.16 -38.35
N PRO A 9 -1.88 2.02 -38.38
CA PRO A 9 -1.67 1.21 -37.19
C PRO A 9 -0.96 2.03 -36.11
N LEU A 10 -1.49 1.99 -34.89
CA LEU A 10 -0.84 2.49 -33.68
C LEU A 10 0.52 1.81 -33.55
N VAL A 11 1.58 2.52 -33.92
CA VAL A 11 2.93 2.15 -33.50
C VAL A 11 2.97 2.39 -32.00
N CYS A 12 2.94 1.31 -31.23
CA CYS A 12 3.16 1.33 -29.80
C CYS A 12 4.61 1.79 -29.56
N VAL A 13 4.81 3.10 -29.43
CA VAL A 13 6.08 3.64 -28.95
C VAL A 13 6.14 3.27 -27.49
N THR A 14 6.92 2.23 -27.19
CA THR A 14 7.26 1.89 -25.82
C THR A 14 7.85 3.14 -25.16
N PRO A 15 7.31 3.61 -24.02
CA PRO A 15 7.93 4.69 -23.29
C PRO A 15 9.36 4.25 -22.92
N PRO A 16 10.36 5.15 -22.96
CA PRO A 16 11.68 4.81 -22.45
C PRO A 16 11.52 4.34 -21.00
N THR A 17 11.90 3.10 -20.75
CA THR A 17 11.98 2.49 -19.43
C THR A 17 13.14 3.13 -18.67
N THR A 18 12.95 4.37 -18.22
CA THR A 18 13.70 4.88 -17.07
C THR A 18 12.93 4.45 -15.83
N SER A 19 13.06 3.18 -15.46
CA SER A 19 12.76 2.73 -14.10
C SER A 19 13.79 3.39 -13.18
N VAL A 20 13.55 4.64 -12.83
CA VAL A 20 14.24 5.26 -11.71
C VAL A 20 13.54 4.72 -10.48
N SER A 21 13.92 3.51 -10.06
CA SER A 21 13.59 3.04 -8.74
C SER A 21 14.12 4.08 -7.75
N PRO A 22 13.31 4.59 -6.80
CA PRO A 22 13.82 5.51 -5.81
C PRO A 22 14.93 4.80 -5.04
N VAL A 23 16.16 5.27 -5.19
CA VAL A 23 17.27 4.85 -4.33
C VAL A 23 16.98 5.46 -2.96
N ALA A 24 16.86 4.62 -1.93
CA ALA A 24 16.72 5.08 -0.56
C ALA A 24 17.87 6.05 -0.22
N THR A 25 17.53 7.24 0.24
CA THR A 25 18.52 8.24 0.64
C THR A 25 19.32 7.71 1.82
N THR A 26 20.63 7.54 1.65
CA THR A 26 21.57 7.42 2.77
C THR A 26 21.94 8.83 3.20
N PHE A 27 21.49 9.25 4.38
CA PHE A 27 21.93 10.52 4.96
C PHE A 27 23.44 10.45 5.21
N GLN A 28 24.22 11.10 4.34
CA GLN A 28 25.61 11.43 4.69
C GLN A 28 25.53 12.52 5.76
N GLY A 29 26.08 12.25 6.95
CA GLY A 29 26.06 13.18 8.08
C GLY A 29 26.77 14.51 7.81
N GLN A 30 27.04 15.28 8.87
CA GLN A 30 27.54 16.68 8.88
C GLN A 30 28.56 17.10 7.78
N ALA A 31 29.33 16.18 7.21
CA ALA A 31 30.40 16.42 6.22
C ALA A 31 29.94 16.83 4.81
N ALA A 32 28.66 16.72 4.44
CA ALA A 32 28.20 17.02 3.07
C ALA A 32 28.22 18.53 2.72
N LEU A 33 28.00 19.40 3.71
CA LEU A 33 28.00 20.86 3.51
C LEU A 33 29.39 21.50 3.60
N ASP A 34 30.38 20.79 4.17
CA ASP A 34 31.74 21.31 4.29
C ASP A 34 32.40 21.57 2.92
N GLN A 35 31.99 20.83 1.88
CA GLN A 35 32.44 21.06 0.49
C GLN A 35 31.88 22.36 -0.11
N VAL A 36 30.75 22.86 0.41
CA VAL A 36 30.01 24.03 -0.09
C VAL A 36 30.36 25.30 0.71
N ASN A 37 30.96 25.15 1.89
CA ASN A 37 31.36 26.25 2.79
C ASN A 37 32.66 26.98 2.36
N ASN A 38 33.28 26.62 1.24
CA ASN A 38 34.37 27.40 0.67
C ASN A 38 33.81 28.52 -0.22
N SER A 39 34.20 29.77 0.03
CA SER A 39 33.76 30.94 -0.75
C SER A 39 33.94 30.78 -2.27
N SER A 40 34.95 30.03 -2.73
CA SER A 40 35.20 29.78 -4.16
C SER A 40 34.29 28.72 -4.79
N TYR A 41 33.57 27.93 -3.99
CA TYR A 41 32.63 26.92 -4.51
C TYR A 41 31.50 27.59 -5.30
N TRP A 42 30.98 28.70 -4.77
CA TRP A 42 29.87 29.45 -5.35
C TRP A 42 30.20 30.05 -6.73
N ASP A 43 31.48 30.32 -7.01
CA ASP A 43 31.93 30.81 -8.32
C ASP A 43 31.82 29.75 -9.43
N THR A 44 31.91 28.48 -9.05
CA THR A 44 31.84 27.32 -9.96
C THR A 44 30.52 26.56 -9.84
N PHE A 45 29.60 27.03 -9.01
CA PHE A 45 28.36 26.36 -8.72
C PHE A 45 27.46 26.32 -9.97
N THR A 46 27.04 25.12 -10.33
CA THR A 46 25.96 24.91 -11.30
C THR A 46 25.14 23.71 -10.88
N PHE A 47 23.82 23.81 -11.03
CA PHE A 47 22.97 22.63 -10.99
C PHE A 47 23.21 21.76 -12.22
N ASN A 48 22.88 20.47 -12.09
CA ASN A 48 22.81 19.58 -13.24
C ASN A 48 21.69 20.03 -14.20
N PRO A 49 21.86 19.87 -15.53
CA PRO A 49 20.84 20.21 -16.50
C PRO A 49 19.51 19.45 -16.25
N ILE A 50 18.39 20.14 -16.43
CA ILE A 50 17.04 19.59 -16.32
C ILE A 50 16.13 20.20 -17.40
N ARG A 51 15.06 19.49 -17.76
CA ARG A 51 13.99 19.99 -18.65
C ARG A 51 12.69 20.12 -17.88
N GLU A 52 11.89 21.14 -18.18
CA GLU A 52 10.65 21.48 -17.47
C GLU A 52 9.64 20.32 -17.48
N SER A 53 9.53 19.62 -18.62
CA SER A 53 8.65 18.46 -18.74
C SER A 53 9.07 17.27 -17.86
N THR A 54 10.35 17.18 -17.49
CA THR A 54 10.82 16.19 -16.51
C THR A 54 10.23 16.49 -15.14
N VAL A 55 10.20 17.77 -14.72
CA VAL A 55 9.62 18.19 -13.44
C VAL A 55 8.10 18.00 -13.43
N SER A 56 7.42 18.41 -14.50
CA SER A 56 5.97 18.21 -14.65
C SER A 56 5.59 16.74 -14.53
N ARG A 57 6.25 15.84 -15.27
CA ARG A 57 6.02 14.39 -15.21
C ARG A 57 6.37 13.82 -13.83
N ALA A 58 7.46 14.28 -13.22
CA ALA A 58 7.87 13.80 -11.90
C ALA A 58 6.79 14.06 -10.84
N MET A 59 6.14 15.22 -10.88
CA MET A 59 5.05 15.58 -9.96
C MET A 59 3.75 14.85 -10.32
N THR A 60 3.31 14.92 -11.58
CA THR A 60 2.01 14.36 -11.97
C THR A 60 1.98 12.85 -11.84
N THR A 61 3.03 12.14 -12.26
CA THR A 61 3.10 10.68 -12.10
C THR A 61 2.94 10.26 -10.63
N ARG A 62 3.51 11.02 -9.68
CA ARG A 62 3.38 10.73 -8.25
C ARG A 62 1.99 11.09 -7.72
N TYR A 63 1.50 12.29 -8.03
CA TYR A 63 0.19 12.74 -7.53
C TYR A 63 -0.96 11.86 -8.05
N PHE A 64 -0.91 11.46 -9.32
CA PHE A 64 -1.91 10.53 -9.88
C PHE A 64 -1.76 9.10 -9.36
N ALA A 65 -0.53 8.67 -9.00
CA ALA A 65 -0.36 7.40 -8.29
C ALA A 65 -1.00 7.47 -6.89
N ASP A 66 -0.80 8.56 -6.16
CA ASP A 66 -1.45 8.80 -4.86
C ASP A 66 -2.98 8.83 -4.99
N LEU A 67 -3.53 9.55 -5.99
CA LEU A 67 -4.97 9.58 -6.24
C LEU A 67 -5.53 8.18 -6.53
N ASN A 68 -4.83 7.38 -7.33
CA ASN A 68 -5.25 6.02 -7.64
C ASN A 68 -5.18 5.11 -6.41
N GLU A 69 -4.11 5.20 -5.62
CA GLU A 69 -3.91 4.37 -4.44
C GLU A 69 -4.87 4.70 -3.30
N TYR A 70 -5.15 5.98 -3.07
CA TYR A 70 -5.95 6.46 -1.95
C TYR A 70 -7.43 6.69 -2.28
N ALA A 71 -7.86 6.48 -3.53
CA ALA A 71 -9.28 6.47 -3.90
C ALA A 71 -10.11 5.50 -3.02
N GLU A 72 -9.50 4.40 -2.58
CA GLU A 72 -10.03 3.50 -1.54
C GLU A 72 -9.04 3.47 -0.37
N SER A 73 -9.32 4.21 0.70
CA SER A 73 -8.47 4.32 1.89
C SER A 73 -9.00 3.46 3.04
N ASP A 74 -8.13 3.04 3.97
CA ASP A 74 -8.63 2.42 5.20
C ASP A 74 -9.20 3.49 6.13
N VAL A 75 -8.50 4.62 6.25
CA VAL A 75 -8.86 5.77 7.10
C VAL A 75 -8.72 7.06 6.31
N VAL A 76 -9.71 7.95 6.45
CA VAL A 76 -9.60 9.35 6.02
C VAL A 76 -9.65 10.25 7.25
N ILE A 77 -8.73 11.21 7.36
CA ILE A 77 -8.71 12.24 8.39
C ILE A 77 -9.02 13.59 7.74
N ILE A 78 -10.09 14.25 8.18
CA ILE A 78 -10.47 15.58 7.70
C ILE A 78 -9.91 16.64 8.66
N GLY A 79 -9.05 17.49 8.13
CA GLY A 79 -8.36 18.56 8.87
C GLY A 79 -7.04 18.09 9.48
N ALA A 80 -5.93 18.66 9.01
CA ALA A 80 -4.58 18.46 9.52
C ALA A 80 -4.23 19.46 10.63
N GLY A 81 -5.16 19.72 11.55
CA GLY A 81 -4.90 20.50 12.76
C GLY A 81 -4.11 19.71 13.82
N SER A 82 -3.89 20.29 14.99
CA SER A 82 -3.19 19.60 16.10
C SER A 82 -3.84 18.27 16.48
N CYS A 83 -5.17 18.20 16.54
CA CYS A 83 -5.90 16.95 16.81
C CYS A 83 -5.72 15.94 15.68
N GLY A 84 -6.01 16.32 14.42
CA GLY A 84 -5.91 15.42 13.26
C GLY A 84 -4.50 14.88 13.03
N LEU A 85 -3.47 15.72 13.17
CA LEU A 85 -2.07 15.29 13.08
C LEU A 85 -1.68 14.36 14.24
N SER A 86 -2.19 14.59 15.46
CA SER A 86 -1.94 13.70 16.59
C SER A 86 -2.59 12.33 16.36
N THR A 87 -3.82 12.31 15.84
CA THR A 87 -4.51 11.08 15.42
C THR A 87 -3.73 10.34 14.35
N ALA A 88 -3.29 11.05 13.31
CA ALA A 88 -2.53 10.48 12.19
C ALA A 88 -1.22 9.84 12.67
N TYR A 89 -0.48 10.51 13.55
CA TYR A 89 0.76 9.99 14.12
C TYR A 89 0.54 8.67 14.85
N MET A 90 -0.45 8.62 15.76
CA MET A 90 -0.73 7.42 16.55
C MET A 90 -1.20 6.26 15.66
N LEU A 91 -2.11 6.52 14.72
CA LEU A 91 -2.59 5.48 13.80
C LEU A 91 -1.49 4.95 12.88
N ALA A 92 -0.70 5.84 12.27
CA ALA A 92 0.34 5.43 11.34
C ALA A 92 1.43 4.60 12.02
N LYS A 93 1.81 4.99 13.24
CA LYS A 93 2.78 4.26 14.07
C LYS A 93 2.27 2.88 14.48
N ASP A 94 1.06 2.80 15.04
CA ASP A 94 0.54 1.57 15.63
C ASP A 94 0.01 0.59 14.57
N ARG A 95 -0.39 1.11 13.40
CA ARG A 95 -1.02 0.35 12.32
C ARG A 95 -0.40 0.67 10.95
N PRO A 96 0.87 0.27 10.72
CA PRO A 96 1.56 0.49 9.44
C PRO A 96 0.88 -0.23 8.26
N ASP A 97 -0.05 -1.14 8.51
CA ASP A 97 -0.83 -1.85 7.49
C ASP A 97 -2.03 -1.08 6.93
N LEU A 98 -2.38 0.07 7.53
CA LEU A 98 -3.52 0.91 7.12
C LEU A 98 -3.10 2.00 6.15
N LYS A 99 -3.89 2.23 5.09
CA LYS A 99 -3.76 3.42 4.23
C LYS A 99 -4.49 4.61 4.85
N ILE A 100 -3.75 5.67 5.20
CA ILE A 100 -4.27 6.85 5.88
C ILE A 100 -4.18 8.08 4.96
N ALA A 101 -5.33 8.56 4.47
CA ALA A 101 -5.43 9.81 3.73
C ALA A 101 -5.78 10.96 4.68
N ILE A 102 -4.99 12.05 4.66
CA ILE A 102 -5.29 13.29 5.37
C ILE A 102 -5.75 14.31 4.34
N ILE A 103 -6.96 14.84 4.51
CA ILE A 103 -7.56 15.86 3.64
C ILE A 103 -7.54 17.19 4.38
N GLU A 104 -6.76 18.13 3.87
CA GLU A 104 -6.56 19.45 4.47
C GLU A 104 -6.95 20.55 3.49
N ALA A 105 -7.91 21.38 3.89
CA ALA A 105 -8.44 22.43 3.03
C ALA A 105 -7.40 23.53 2.76
N SER A 106 -6.60 23.91 3.76
CA SER A 106 -5.56 24.91 3.57
C SER A 106 -4.40 24.37 2.74
N VAL A 107 -3.67 25.26 2.07
CA VAL A 107 -2.36 24.92 1.51
C VAL A 107 -1.40 24.52 2.64
N SER A 108 -1.45 25.22 3.76
CA SER A 108 -0.59 24.94 4.92
C SER A 108 -1.35 24.11 5.96
N PRO A 109 -0.94 22.86 6.24
CA PRO A 109 -1.49 22.09 7.36
C PRO A 109 -1.09 22.71 8.70
N GLY A 110 -1.59 22.15 9.80
CA GLY A 110 -1.34 22.60 11.17
C GLY A 110 -2.51 23.33 11.82
N GLY A 111 -3.50 23.77 11.03
CA GLY A 111 -4.68 24.48 11.51
C GLY A 111 -4.32 25.67 12.39
N GLY A 112 -4.97 25.80 13.55
CA GLY A 112 -4.70 26.86 14.53
C GLY A 112 -3.43 26.69 15.37
N ALA A 113 -2.65 25.62 15.19
CA ALA A 113 -1.52 25.28 16.06
C ALA A 113 -0.19 25.92 15.64
N TRP A 114 -0.23 26.98 14.84
CA TRP A 114 0.97 27.76 14.49
C TRP A 114 1.30 28.84 15.52
N LEU A 115 0.33 29.23 16.33
CA LEU A 115 0.42 30.27 17.35
C LEU A 115 -0.25 29.82 18.64
N GLY A 116 0.09 30.51 19.74
CA GLY A 116 -0.70 30.51 20.97
C GLY A 116 -1.86 31.51 20.88
N GLY A 117 -2.26 32.06 22.02
CA GLY A 117 -3.33 33.08 22.08
C GLY A 117 -2.88 34.42 21.53
N GLN A 118 -3.79 35.15 20.86
CA GLN A 118 -3.60 36.55 20.47
C GLN A 118 -2.31 36.81 19.66
N LEU A 119 -1.96 35.89 18.76
CA LEU A 119 -0.74 35.92 17.94
C LEU A 119 0.58 35.75 18.70
N PHE A 120 0.55 35.42 20.00
CA PHE A 120 1.76 35.02 20.74
C PHE A 120 2.22 33.63 20.33
N SER A 121 3.45 33.27 20.70
CA SER A 121 4.13 32.06 20.21
C SER A 121 3.95 30.82 21.09
N ALA A 122 3.99 30.99 22.42
CA ALA A 122 4.08 29.88 23.37
C ALA A 122 2.85 28.97 23.31
N MET A 123 3.09 27.66 23.36
CA MET A 123 2.04 26.64 23.37
C MET A 123 2.01 25.97 24.74
N VAL A 124 0.93 26.22 25.48
CA VAL A 124 0.69 25.63 26.80
C VAL A 124 -0.02 24.30 26.64
N MET A 125 0.45 23.27 27.35
CA MET A 125 -0.22 21.98 27.46
C MET A 125 -0.31 21.56 28.93
N ARG A 126 -1.52 21.37 29.43
CA ARG A 126 -1.75 20.83 30.79
C ARG A 126 -1.39 19.35 30.86
N LYS A 127 -0.84 18.91 32.01
CA LYS A 127 -0.50 17.51 32.23
C LYS A 127 -1.78 16.64 32.29
N PRO A 128 -1.79 15.40 31.76
CA PRO A 128 -0.63 14.59 31.34
C PRO A 128 -0.29 14.67 29.83
N ALA A 129 -0.57 15.79 29.14
CA ALA A 129 -0.32 15.90 27.70
C ALA A 129 1.18 15.99 27.32
N GLU A 130 2.06 16.30 28.27
CA GLU A 130 3.51 16.25 28.11
C GLU A 130 4.01 14.87 27.66
N LYS A 131 3.31 13.79 28.05
CA LYS A 131 3.64 12.44 27.59
C LYS A 131 3.57 12.29 26.08
N PHE A 132 2.68 13.03 25.42
CA PHE A 132 2.63 13.07 23.97
C PHE A 132 3.79 13.87 23.38
N LEU A 133 4.22 14.96 24.04
CA LEU A 133 5.40 15.72 23.64
C LEU A 133 6.68 14.87 23.72
N ASP A 134 6.82 14.08 24.78
CA ASP A 134 7.91 13.12 24.95
C ASP A 134 7.92 12.09 23.81
N GLU A 135 6.76 11.51 23.49
CA GLU A 135 6.57 10.55 22.40
C GLU A 135 7.03 11.11 21.04
N ILE A 136 6.81 12.40 20.78
CA ILE A 136 7.23 13.06 19.53
C ILE A 136 8.53 13.86 19.66
N ASN A 137 9.26 13.73 20.78
CA ASN A 137 10.50 14.44 21.06
C ASN A 137 10.41 15.98 20.86
N VAL A 138 9.33 16.60 21.31
CA VAL A 138 9.19 18.06 21.31
C VAL A 138 9.60 18.60 22.68
N PRO A 139 10.66 19.43 22.77
CA PRO A 139 11.12 19.95 24.06
C PRO A 139 10.14 21.00 24.62
N TYR A 140 10.07 21.05 25.95
CA TYR A 140 9.21 21.97 26.69
C TYR A 140 9.86 22.42 28.00
N GLU A 141 9.34 23.50 28.56
CA GLU A 141 9.63 23.98 29.92
C GLU A 141 8.53 23.45 30.86
N ASP A 142 8.91 22.83 31.99
CA ASP A 142 7.97 22.26 32.95
C ASP A 142 7.62 23.27 34.05
N GLU A 143 6.34 23.62 34.17
CA GLU A 143 5.81 24.64 35.08
C GLU A 143 4.90 24.02 36.18
N GLY A 144 5.05 22.71 36.45
CA GLY A 144 4.27 22.00 37.46
C GLY A 144 3.05 21.30 36.85
N ASP A 145 1.87 21.93 36.90
CA ASP A 145 0.60 21.33 36.40
C ASP A 145 0.46 21.39 34.86
N TYR A 146 1.35 22.12 34.21
CA TYR A 146 1.40 22.29 32.76
C TYR A 146 2.85 22.42 32.28
N VAL A 147 3.02 22.31 30.98
CA VAL A 147 4.29 22.51 30.29
C VAL A 147 4.12 23.53 29.17
N VAL A 148 5.22 24.16 28.77
CA VAL A 148 5.24 25.20 27.74
C VAL A 148 6.22 24.82 26.63
N VAL A 149 5.70 24.59 25.43
CA VAL A 149 6.53 24.50 24.23
C VAL A 149 6.85 25.92 23.79
N LYS A 150 8.14 26.23 23.62
CA LYS A 150 8.66 27.58 23.30
C LYS A 150 7.92 28.29 22.16
N HIS A 151 7.45 27.51 21.17
CA HIS A 151 6.66 28.00 20.06
C HIS A 151 5.72 26.91 19.56
N ALA A 152 4.44 27.24 19.36
CA ALA A 152 3.43 26.34 18.77
C ALA A 152 3.89 25.70 17.44
N ALA A 153 4.55 26.48 16.58
CA ALA A 153 5.19 26.01 15.36
C ALA A 153 6.21 24.87 15.58
N LEU A 154 6.92 24.82 16.71
CA LEU A 154 7.86 23.73 17.00
C LEU A 154 7.13 22.40 17.16
N PHE A 155 6.03 22.39 17.93
CA PHE A 155 5.18 21.22 18.07
C PHE A 155 4.62 20.80 16.71
N THR A 156 4.00 21.73 16.00
CA THR A 156 3.28 21.45 14.75
C THR A 156 4.20 20.96 13.64
N SER A 157 5.35 21.62 13.43
CA SER A 157 6.31 21.21 12.41
C SER A 157 6.97 19.86 12.72
N THR A 158 7.31 19.59 13.99
CA THR A 158 7.89 18.31 14.41
C THR A 158 6.91 17.17 14.20
N LEU A 159 5.66 17.35 14.65
CA LEU A 159 4.60 16.37 14.47
C LEU A 159 4.31 16.12 12.99
N LEU A 160 4.12 17.18 12.20
CA LEU A 160 3.88 17.09 10.76
C LEU A 160 5.01 16.34 10.05
N SER A 161 6.27 16.67 10.35
CA SER A 161 7.44 16.00 9.77
C SER A 161 7.44 14.50 10.03
N LYS A 162 7.08 14.08 11.25
CA LYS A 162 6.99 12.65 11.59
C LYS A 162 5.83 11.98 10.86
N VAL A 163 4.66 12.63 10.83
CA VAL A 163 3.45 12.11 10.18
C VAL A 163 3.68 11.87 8.68
N ILE A 164 4.22 12.86 7.95
CA ILE A 164 4.43 12.72 6.50
C ILE A 164 5.64 11.83 6.13
N SER A 165 6.43 11.39 7.13
CA SER A 165 7.52 10.43 6.92
C SER A 165 7.04 8.98 6.97
N PHE A 166 5.82 8.71 7.44
CA PHE A 166 5.26 7.36 7.42
C PHE A 166 4.92 6.93 5.99
N PRO A 167 5.30 5.72 5.56
CA PRO A 167 5.06 5.26 4.19
C PRO A 167 3.58 5.01 3.87
N ASN A 168 2.73 4.91 4.89
CA ASN A 168 1.31 4.61 4.79
C ASN A 168 0.40 5.83 5.03
N VAL A 169 0.98 7.04 5.01
CA VAL A 169 0.27 8.32 5.16
C VAL A 169 0.40 9.13 3.89
N LYS A 170 -0.72 9.69 3.42
CA LYS A 170 -0.74 10.69 2.35
C LYS A 170 -1.45 11.94 2.81
N LEU A 171 -0.79 13.09 2.66
CA LEU A 171 -1.39 14.41 2.85
C LEU A 171 -1.86 14.98 1.49
N PHE A 172 -3.17 15.23 1.38
CA PHE A 172 -3.81 15.99 0.33
C PHE A 172 -4.22 17.36 0.89
N ASN A 173 -3.27 18.29 0.90
CA ASN A 173 -3.51 19.69 1.23
C ASN A 173 -4.12 20.45 0.03
N ALA A 174 -4.63 21.66 0.27
CA ALA A 174 -5.42 22.43 -0.70
C ALA A 174 -6.67 21.69 -1.25
N THR A 175 -7.16 20.71 -0.49
CA THR A 175 -8.27 19.83 -0.85
C THR A 175 -9.31 19.89 0.27
N ALA A 176 -10.52 20.36 -0.04
CA ALA A 176 -11.61 20.43 0.93
C ALA A 176 -12.50 19.18 0.82
N VAL A 177 -13.14 18.83 1.94
CA VAL A 177 -14.26 17.91 1.95
C VAL A 177 -15.55 18.73 1.88
N GLU A 178 -16.40 18.42 0.91
CA GLU A 178 -17.66 19.12 0.65
C GLU A 178 -18.87 18.31 1.07
N ASP A 179 -18.75 16.97 1.09
CA ASP A 179 -19.80 16.05 1.51
C ASP A 179 -19.22 14.75 2.09
N LEU A 180 -20.07 13.92 2.68
CA LEU A 180 -19.76 12.59 3.18
C LEU A 180 -20.37 11.53 2.27
N ILE A 181 -19.61 10.49 1.95
CA ILE A 181 -20.14 9.31 1.28
C ILE A 181 -20.88 8.49 2.33
N THR A 182 -22.13 8.11 2.07
CA THR A 182 -22.96 7.36 3.02
C THR A 182 -23.42 6.01 2.47
N ARG A 183 -23.72 5.07 3.38
CA ARG A 183 -24.36 3.78 3.10
C ARG A 183 -25.49 3.58 4.11
N LYS A 184 -26.55 2.89 3.69
CA LYS A 184 -27.61 2.45 4.60
C LYS A 184 -27.31 1.04 5.08
N GLU A 185 -27.28 0.88 6.39
CA GLU A 185 -27.23 -0.43 7.02
C GLU A 185 -28.60 -1.12 6.98
N ALA A 186 -28.63 -2.42 7.27
CA ALA A 186 -29.85 -3.23 7.19
C ALA A 186 -30.97 -2.75 8.14
N ASP A 187 -30.61 -2.09 9.24
CA ASP A 187 -31.52 -1.49 10.22
C ASP A 187 -31.98 -0.07 9.84
N GLY A 188 -31.51 0.46 8.69
CA GLY A 188 -31.80 1.80 8.21
C GLY A 188 -30.85 2.89 8.71
N THR A 189 -29.91 2.56 9.60
CA THR A 189 -28.89 3.50 10.10
C THR A 189 -27.99 3.95 8.96
N ILE A 190 -27.61 5.23 8.95
CA ILE A 190 -26.65 5.78 7.99
C ILE A 190 -25.23 5.55 8.53
N ARG A 191 -24.40 4.88 7.75
CA ARG A 191 -22.96 4.78 7.98
C ARG A 191 -22.19 5.70 7.04
N VAL A 192 -21.21 6.41 7.56
CA VAL A 192 -20.23 7.16 6.77
C VAL A 192 -19.20 6.17 6.21
N ALA A 193 -18.93 6.28 4.90
CA ALA A 193 -18.12 5.34 4.13
C ALA A 193 -17.10 6.03 3.22
N GLY A 194 -16.77 7.28 3.51
CA GLY A 194 -15.83 8.07 2.72
C GLY A 194 -16.18 9.56 2.68
N VAL A 195 -15.47 10.29 1.84
CA VAL A 195 -15.57 11.74 1.69
C VAL A 195 -15.71 12.14 0.23
N VAL A 196 -16.42 13.24 0.01
CA VAL A 196 -16.54 13.93 -1.27
C VAL A 196 -15.60 15.13 -1.23
N THR A 197 -14.67 15.20 -2.18
CA THR A 197 -13.52 16.10 -2.15
C THR A 197 -13.49 17.01 -3.36
N ASN A 198 -12.97 18.21 -3.18
CA ASN A 198 -12.61 19.08 -4.30
C ASN A 198 -11.39 19.90 -3.95
N TRP A 199 -10.80 20.57 -4.93
CA TRP A 199 -9.83 21.62 -4.64
C TRP A 199 -10.52 22.70 -3.80
N THR A 200 -9.87 23.16 -2.74
CA THR A 200 -10.51 24.11 -1.82
C THR A 200 -10.94 25.40 -2.49
N LEU A 201 -10.19 25.87 -3.50
CA LEU A 201 -10.60 27.02 -4.31
C LEU A 201 -11.88 26.73 -5.10
N VAL A 202 -12.04 25.53 -5.66
CA VAL A 202 -13.30 25.15 -6.32
C VAL A 202 -14.45 25.17 -5.32
N SER A 203 -14.25 24.61 -4.13
CA SER A 203 -15.25 24.60 -3.04
C SER A 203 -15.70 25.98 -2.60
N MET A 204 -14.82 26.97 -2.65
CA MET A 204 -15.12 28.36 -2.27
C MET A 204 -15.76 29.17 -3.41
N HIS A 205 -15.81 28.62 -4.63
CA HIS A 205 -16.17 29.36 -5.85
C HIS A 205 -17.22 28.62 -6.71
N HIS A 206 -18.08 27.81 -6.09
CA HIS A 206 -19.19 27.12 -6.78
C HIS A 206 -20.19 28.06 -7.45
N ASP A 207 -20.31 29.30 -6.97
CA ASP A 207 -21.19 30.32 -7.54
C ASP A 207 -20.50 31.19 -8.62
N ASP A 208 -19.17 31.13 -8.71
CA ASP A 208 -18.37 32.04 -9.56
C ASP A 208 -18.07 31.45 -10.95
N GLN A 209 -18.37 30.17 -11.16
CA GLN A 209 -18.12 29.43 -12.39
C GLN A 209 -19.32 28.53 -12.72
N SER A 210 -19.27 27.85 -13.87
CA SER A 210 -20.17 26.71 -14.10
C SER A 210 -19.90 25.61 -13.07
N CYS A 211 -20.89 24.73 -12.83
CA CYS A 211 -20.76 23.64 -11.86
C CYS A 211 -19.49 22.81 -12.10
N MET A 212 -18.72 22.57 -11.02
CA MET A 212 -17.49 21.80 -11.02
C MET A 212 -17.65 20.63 -10.06
N ASP A 213 -18.02 19.48 -10.61
CA ASP A 213 -18.30 18.29 -9.80
C ASP A 213 -17.09 17.89 -8.93
N PRO A 214 -17.35 17.36 -7.72
CA PRO A 214 -16.30 16.88 -6.84
C PRO A 214 -15.74 15.51 -7.28
N ASN A 215 -14.64 15.13 -6.65
CA ASN A 215 -14.09 13.77 -6.67
C ASN A 215 -14.45 13.03 -5.36
N THR A 216 -14.10 11.75 -5.25
CA THR A 216 -14.50 10.90 -4.11
C THR A 216 -13.34 10.07 -3.58
N ILE A 217 -13.31 9.88 -2.25
CA ILE A 217 -12.44 8.93 -1.58
C ILE A 217 -13.30 8.04 -0.68
N ASN A 218 -13.35 6.75 -0.98
CA ASN A 218 -13.96 5.75 -0.12
C ASN A 218 -13.09 5.51 1.10
N ALA A 219 -13.72 5.29 2.26
CA ALA A 219 -13.01 4.97 3.49
C ALA A 219 -13.83 4.05 4.40
N ARG A 220 -13.16 3.16 5.13
CA ARG A 220 -13.84 2.34 6.16
C ARG A 220 -14.23 3.18 7.35
N VAL A 221 -13.32 4.05 7.80
CA VAL A 221 -13.57 5.01 8.89
C VAL A 221 -13.10 6.40 8.46
N VAL A 222 -13.95 7.40 8.67
CA VAL A 222 -13.63 8.82 8.55
C VAL A 222 -13.43 9.38 9.95
N ILE A 223 -12.39 10.19 10.12
CA ILE A 223 -12.10 10.93 11.34
C ILE A 223 -12.24 12.41 11.02
N SER A 224 -13.17 13.10 11.66
CA SER A 224 -13.33 14.55 11.47
C SER A 224 -12.73 15.32 12.64
N THR A 225 -11.78 16.19 12.29
CA THR A 225 -11.05 17.07 13.22
C THR A 225 -10.95 18.47 12.65
N THR A 226 -12.01 18.99 12.02
CA THR A 226 -11.97 20.28 11.29
C THR A 226 -12.04 21.51 12.19
N GLY A 227 -11.99 21.31 13.50
CA GLY A 227 -12.07 22.38 14.49
C GLY A 227 -13.45 23.02 14.53
N HIS A 228 -13.53 24.25 15.00
CA HIS A 228 -14.80 24.99 15.18
C HIS A 228 -14.83 26.34 14.42
N ASP A 229 -13.69 26.79 13.91
CA ASP A 229 -13.51 28.11 13.31
C ASP A 229 -13.48 28.05 11.78
N GLY A 230 -13.72 29.21 11.15
CA GLY A 230 -13.57 29.40 9.72
C GLY A 230 -14.68 28.78 8.87
N PRO A 231 -14.62 28.95 7.54
CA PRO A 231 -15.67 28.49 6.62
C PRO A 231 -15.84 26.96 6.58
N PHE A 232 -14.79 26.20 6.91
CA PHE A 232 -14.79 24.73 6.94
C PHE A 232 -14.85 24.14 8.38
N GLY A 233 -15.01 24.99 9.40
CA GLY A 233 -15.07 24.57 10.79
C GLY A 233 -16.31 23.72 11.08
N ALA A 234 -16.12 22.65 11.86
CA ALA A 234 -17.15 21.71 12.27
C ALA A 234 -17.96 21.10 11.11
N PHE A 235 -17.25 20.76 10.03
CA PHE A 235 -17.87 20.37 8.77
C PHE A 235 -18.75 19.13 8.93
N SER A 236 -18.19 18.02 9.43
CA SER A 236 -18.91 16.74 9.44
C SER A 236 -20.10 16.78 10.38
N VAL A 237 -19.96 17.40 11.55
CA VAL A 237 -21.08 17.51 12.50
C VAL A 237 -22.21 18.41 11.97
N LYS A 238 -21.89 19.51 11.27
CA LYS A 238 -22.89 20.32 10.56
C LYS A 238 -23.54 19.52 9.44
N ARG A 239 -22.77 18.70 8.72
CA ARG A 239 -23.29 17.87 7.64
C ARG A 239 -24.27 16.82 8.16
N LEU A 240 -23.99 16.17 9.29
CA LEU A 240 -24.91 15.24 9.95
C LEU A 240 -26.28 15.88 10.25
N VAL A 241 -26.31 17.14 10.67
CA VAL A 241 -27.57 17.88 10.88
C VAL A 241 -28.31 18.08 9.55
N SER A 242 -27.61 18.56 8.52
CA SER A 242 -28.24 18.80 7.20
C SER A 242 -28.76 17.53 6.51
N MET A 243 -28.16 16.37 6.80
CA MET A 243 -28.60 15.07 6.30
C MET A 243 -29.74 14.45 7.13
N GLY A 244 -30.14 15.09 8.24
CA GLY A 244 -31.16 14.57 9.15
C GLY A 244 -30.70 13.41 10.04
N SER A 245 -29.40 13.13 10.09
CA SER A 245 -28.80 12.11 10.98
C SER A 245 -28.64 12.60 12.42
N LEU A 246 -28.67 13.93 12.62
CA LEU A 246 -28.64 14.59 13.92
C LEU A 246 -29.70 15.70 13.93
N GLU A 247 -30.47 15.84 15.01
CA GLU A 247 -31.55 16.86 15.08
C GLU A 247 -30.98 18.29 15.02
N LYS A 248 -29.94 18.55 15.81
CA LYS A 248 -29.26 19.85 15.90
C LYS A 248 -27.89 19.70 16.56
N LEU A 249 -27.06 20.72 16.41
CA LEU A 249 -25.81 20.84 17.15
C LEU A 249 -26.08 21.25 18.61
N GLY A 250 -25.22 20.79 19.53
CA GLY A 250 -25.18 21.29 20.90
C GLY A 250 -24.73 22.76 20.96
N GLY A 251 -23.80 23.14 20.09
CA GLY A 251 -23.21 24.48 19.97
C GLY A 251 -22.15 24.75 21.03
N MET A 252 -20.93 25.05 20.60
CA MET A 252 -19.80 25.33 21.49
C MET A 252 -20.15 26.43 22.52
N ARG A 253 -19.79 26.21 23.79
CA ARG A 253 -20.11 27.11 24.92
C ARG A 253 -18.97 28.08 25.22
N GLY A 254 -19.16 28.88 26.27
CA GLY A 254 -18.16 29.82 26.78
C GLY A 254 -16.84 29.14 27.17
N LEU A 255 -15.81 29.96 27.41
CA LEU A 255 -14.49 29.46 27.75
C LEU A 255 -14.42 28.98 29.21
N ASP A 256 -14.07 27.72 29.40
CA ASP A 256 -13.74 27.11 30.71
C ASP A 256 -12.73 25.99 30.47
N MET A 257 -11.45 26.27 30.71
CA MET A 257 -10.36 25.33 30.41
C MET A 257 -10.46 24.01 31.20
N GLN A 258 -10.92 24.05 32.46
CA GLN A 258 -10.92 22.87 33.32
C GLN A 258 -11.94 21.85 32.83
N THR A 259 -13.16 22.29 32.54
CA THR A 259 -14.24 21.41 32.07
C THR A 259 -14.10 21.08 30.59
N ALA A 260 -13.64 22.03 29.76
CA ALA A 260 -13.51 21.84 28.33
C ALA A 260 -12.51 20.74 27.97
N GLU A 261 -11.28 20.81 28.49
CA GLU A 261 -10.23 19.86 28.08
C GLU A 261 -10.59 18.42 28.45
N ASP A 262 -11.12 18.22 29.66
CA ASP A 262 -11.60 16.93 30.14
C ASP A 262 -12.74 16.39 29.27
N ALA A 263 -13.75 17.23 28.99
CA ALA A 263 -14.92 16.83 28.20
C ALA A 263 -14.52 16.40 26.78
N ILE A 264 -13.65 17.17 26.12
CA ILE A 264 -13.23 16.88 24.74
C ILE A 264 -12.46 15.57 24.67
N VAL A 265 -11.50 15.34 25.57
CA VAL A 265 -10.71 14.09 25.57
C VAL A 265 -11.60 12.89 25.89
N LYS A 266 -12.42 12.96 26.96
CA LYS A 266 -13.24 11.83 27.42
C LYS A 266 -14.31 11.43 26.40
N ASN A 267 -14.87 12.40 25.69
CA ASN A 267 -16.01 12.18 24.81
C ASN A 267 -15.63 11.97 23.34
N THR A 268 -14.34 12.05 22.97
CA THR A 268 -13.89 11.72 21.61
C THR A 268 -14.26 10.29 21.27
N ARG A 269 -15.03 10.10 20.18
CA ARG A 269 -15.72 8.83 19.88
C ARG A 269 -16.16 8.72 18.43
N GLU A 270 -16.58 7.52 18.05
CA GLU A 270 -17.46 7.30 16.89
C GLU A 270 -18.86 7.88 17.18
N VAL A 271 -19.22 8.98 16.50
CA VAL A 271 -20.50 9.68 16.74
C VAL A 271 -21.64 9.12 15.92
N THR A 272 -21.32 8.47 14.81
CA THR A 272 -22.22 7.67 13.97
C THR A 272 -21.35 6.60 13.28
N PRO A 273 -21.89 5.43 12.88
CA PRO A 273 -21.07 4.39 12.29
C PRO A 273 -20.17 4.93 11.17
N GLY A 274 -18.88 4.59 11.23
CA GLY A 274 -17.85 5.01 10.29
C GLY A 274 -17.38 6.46 10.43
N LEU A 275 -17.83 7.24 11.42
CA LEU A 275 -17.39 8.62 11.65
C LEU A 275 -16.97 8.84 13.11
N VAL A 276 -15.66 8.98 13.31
CA VAL A 276 -15.04 9.41 14.57
C VAL A 276 -14.89 10.93 14.56
N VAL A 277 -15.26 11.59 15.67
CA VAL A 277 -15.08 13.04 15.81
C VAL A 277 -14.23 13.33 17.05
N GLY A 278 -13.26 14.21 16.87
CA GLY A 278 -12.36 14.66 17.93
C GLY A 278 -11.99 16.14 17.80
N GLY A 279 -11.16 16.61 18.71
CA GLY A 279 -10.74 17.99 18.81
C GLY A 279 -11.93 18.92 19.06
N MET A 280 -11.78 20.18 18.65
CA MET A 280 -12.82 21.17 18.91
C MET A 280 -14.08 21.04 18.06
N GLU A 281 -14.07 20.25 16.99
CA GLU A 281 -15.31 19.93 16.26
C GLU A 281 -16.29 19.18 17.17
N LEU A 282 -15.78 18.36 18.09
CA LEU A 282 -16.59 17.66 19.08
C LEU A 282 -17.34 18.62 20.01
N ALA A 283 -16.78 19.81 20.28
CA ALA A 283 -17.44 20.81 21.13
C ALA A 283 -18.74 21.32 20.51
N GLU A 284 -18.83 21.36 19.19
CA GLU A 284 -20.03 21.83 18.47
C GLU A 284 -21.16 20.80 18.51
N ILE A 285 -20.84 19.51 18.38
CA ILE A 285 -21.86 18.45 18.49
C ILE A 285 -22.33 18.28 19.94
N ASP A 286 -21.42 18.22 20.91
CA ASP A 286 -21.75 17.94 22.31
C ASP A 286 -22.19 19.18 23.10
N GLY A 287 -21.92 20.37 22.57
CA GLY A 287 -22.16 21.63 23.28
C GLY A 287 -21.25 21.80 24.50
N ALA A 288 -19.97 21.44 24.36
CA ALA A 288 -18.96 21.58 25.39
C ALA A 288 -18.38 23.00 25.44
N ASN A 289 -17.76 23.35 26.57
CA ASN A 289 -16.96 24.57 26.70
C ASN A 289 -15.73 24.55 25.78
N ARG A 290 -15.22 25.74 25.44
CA ARG A 290 -13.93 25.89 24.75
C ARG A 290 -12.80 26.12 25.74
N MET A 291 -11.57 25.72 25.39
CA MET A 291 -10.39 25.93 26.25
C MET A 291 -9.54 27.15 25.88
N GLY A 292 -9.72 27.73 24.68
CA GLY A 292 -8.88 28.87 24.25
C GLY A 292 -7.42 28.44 24.02
N PRO A 293 -6.41 29.20 24.47
CA PRO A 293 -5.02 29.02 24.06
C PRO A 293 -4.25 27.94 24.85
N THR A 294 -4.86 26.76 25.09
CA THR A 294 -4.20 25.57 25.64
C THR A 294 -4.49 24.36 24.73
N PHE A 295 -3.51 23.48 24.55
CA PHE A 295 -3.51 22.49 23.47
C PHE A 295 -3.48 21.04 23.96
N GLY A 296 -3.45 20.80 25.27
CA GLY A 296 -3.36 19.46 25.84
C GLY A 296 -4.51 18.55 25.40
N ALA A 297 -5.73 19.09 25.40
CA ALA A 297 -6.90 18.36 24.90
C ALA A 297 -6.83 17.98 23.43
N MET A 298 -6.23 18.81 22.57
CA MET A 298 -6.15 18.49 21.14
C MET A 298 -5.22 17.31 20.89
N ALA A 299 -4.07 17.27 21.57
CA ALA A 299 -3.15 16.14 21.49
C ALA A 299 -3.81 14.84 21.99
N LEU A 300 -4.37 14.86 23.20
CA LEU A 300 -4.94 13.67 23.83
C LEU A 300 -6.28 13.24 23.22
N SER A 301 -7.07 14.17 22.68
CA SER A 301 -8.24 13.83 21.86
C SER A 301 -7.80 13.14 20.57
N GLY A 302 -6.71 13.56 19.93
CA GLY A 302 -6.17 12.85 18.77
C GLY A 302 -5.71 11.42 19.10
N VAL A 303 -5.04 11.24 20.24
CA VAL A 303 -4.68 9.91 20.76
C VAL A 303 -5.93 9.04 20.96
N LYS A 304 -6.99 9.61 21.56
CA LYS A 304 -8.25 8.89 21.76
C LYS A 304 -8.94 8.57 20.44
N ALA A 305 -8.99 9.50 19.49
CA ALA A 305 -9.58 9.28 18.16
C ALA A 305 -8.89 8.13 17.42
N ALA A 306 -7.57 7.97 17.56
CA ALA A 306 -6.83 6.84 17.01
C ALA A 306 -7.29 5.50 17.64
N GLN A 307 -7.52 5.46 18.94
CA GLN A 307 -8.01 4.26 19.65
C GLN A 307 -9.44 3.88 19.23
N GLU A 308 -10.32 4.89 19.13
CA GLU A 308 -11.71 4.71 18.68
C GLU A 308 -11.75 4.21 17.24
N THR A 309 -10.89 4.75 16.37
CA THR A 309 -10.76 4.31 14.98
C THR A 309 -10.31 2.86 14.90
N GLN A 310 -9.33 2.44 15.71
CA GLN A 310 -8.90 1.04 15.73
C GLN A 310 -10.03 0.10 16.16
N THR A 311 -10.88 0.53 17.09
CA THR A 311 -12.07 -0.21 17.51
C THR A 311 -13.09 -0.30 16.37
N ALA A 312 -13.43 0.83 15.73
CA ALA A 312 -14.37 0.87 14.61
C ALA A 312 -13.91 0.02 13.41
N LEU A 313 -12.59 -0.02 13.14
CA LEU A 313 -12.03 -0.86 12.08
C LEU A 313 -12.19 -2.37 12.33
N GLN A 314 -12.53 -2.82 13.54
CA GLN A 314 -12.78 -4.24 13.82
C GLN A 314 -14.18 -4.68 13.35
N SER A 315 -15.15 -3.77 13.33
CA SER A 315 -16.54 -4.05 12.95
C SER A 315 -16.82 -3.81 11.46
N ILE A 316 -16.01 -2.98 10.78
CA ILE A 316 -16.21 -2.62 9.38
C ILE A 316 -15.30 -3.50 8.48
N PRO A 317 -15.85 -4.36 7.61
CA PRO A 317 -15.03 -5.21 6.75
C PRO A 317 -14.17 -4.38 5.78
N ARG A 318 -13.06 -4.95 5.31
CA ARG A 318 -12.29 -4.35 4.20
C ARG A 318 -13.06 -4.55 2.90
N TYR A 319 -13.39 -3.44 2.24
CA TYR A 319 -13.85 -3.48 0.86
C TYR A 319 -12.70 -3.91 -0.06
N VAL A 320 -13.09 -4.58 -1.13
CA VAL A 320 -12.20 -5.15 -2.14
C VAL A 320 -12.82 -4.74 -3.47
N ASP A 321 -12.02 -4.12 -4.34
CA ASP A 321 -12.51 -3.69 -5.65
C ASP A 321 -13.17 -4.87 -6.38
N ASP A 322 -14.27 -4.58 -7.07
CA ASP A 322 -15.14 -5.55 -7.74
C ASP A 322 -14.64 -5.97 -9.13
N PHE A 323 -13.43 -5.56 -9.52
CA PHE A 323 -12.84 -5.98 -10.79
C PHE A 323 -12.39 -7.44 -10.76
N MET A 324 -12.55 -8.10 -11.90
CA MET A 324 -12.09 -9.46 -12.15
C MET A 324 -10.63 -9.43 -12.58
N ALA A 325 -9.79 -10.30 -12.01
CA ALA A 325 -8.43 -10.50 -12.53
C ALA A 325 -8.47 -10.98 -13.99
N SER A 326 -7.43 -10.68 -14.77
CA SER A 326 -7.30 -11.14 -16.15
C SER A 326 -6.96 -12.63 -16.18
N TRP A 327 -7.46 -13.34 -17.19
CA TRP A 327 -6.97 -14.68 -17.49
C TRP A 327 -5.49 -14.60 -17.88
N PRO A 328 -4.61 -15.56 -17.49
CA PRO A 328 -3.22 -15.57 -17.94
C PRO A 328 -3.15 -15.56 -19.47
N GLN A 329 -2.77 -14.41 -20.04
CA GLN A 329 -2.57 -14.28 -21.48
C GLN A 329 -1.37 -15.15 -21.86
N ARG A 330 -1.50 -15.96 -22.92
CA ARG A 330 -0.42 -16.85 -23.42
C ARG A 330 0.66 -16.02 -24.13
N GLU A 331 1.25 -15.10 -23.39
CA GLU A 331 2.29 -14.18 -23.82
C GLU A 331 3.65 -14.61 -23.29
N VAL A 332 4.71 -14.15 -23.97
CA VAL A 332 6.09 -14.41 -23.56
C VAL A 332 6.52 -13.38 -22.52
N ILE A 333 6.97 -13.86 -21.35
CA ILE A 333 7.51 -13.00 -20.30
C ILE A 333 9.03 -13.04 -20.39
N VAL A 334 9.65 -11.89 -20.64
CA VAL A 334 11.10 -11.78 -20.89
C VAL A 334 11.83 -11.30 -19.63
N GLY A 335 12.80 -12.09 -19.16
CA GLY A 335 13.75 -11.69 -18.11
C GLY A 335 15.13 -11.35 -18.67
N ASP A 336 16.12 -11.23 -17.79
CA ASP A 336 17.53 -11.05 -18.12
C ASP A 336 18.17 -12.35 -18.64
N THR A 337 17.99 -13.47 -17.92
CA THR A 337 18.66 -14.75 -18.24
C THR A 337 17.76 -15.75 -18.96
N ILE A 338 16.44 -15.57 -18.86
CA ILE A 338 15.43 -16.49 -19.38
C ILE A 338 14.31 -15.79 -20.16
N ARG A 339 13.51 -16.59 -20.86
CA ARG A 339 12.14 -16.26 -21.27
C ARG A 339 11.21 -17.31 -20.69
N VAL A 340 10.04 -16.89 -20.21
CA VAL A 340 8.94 -17.79 -19.84
C VAL A 340 7.93 -17.75 -20.99
N GLU A 341 7.74 -18.88 -21.66
CA GLU A 341 6.97 -18.97 -22.89
C GLU A 341 5.80 -19.94 -22.72
N PRO A 342 4.64 -19.72 -23.37
CA PRO A 342 3.57 -20.71 -23.36
C PRO A 342 4.07 -22.06 -23.88
N LEU A 343 3.64 -23.16 -23.27
CA LEU A 343 4.02 -24.50 -23.74
C LEU A 343 3.54 -24.72 -25.19
N ARG A 344 4.45 -25.18 -26.03
CA ARG A 344 4.24 -25.48 -27.46
C ARG A 344 4.93 -26.81 -27.78
N ARG A 345 4.51 -27.44 -28.88
CA ARG A 345 5.01 -28.75 -29.30
C ARG A 345 6.54 -28.76 -29.51
N GLU A 346 7.11 -27.64 -29.96
CA GLU A 346 8.54 -27.48 -30.18
C GLU A 346 9.40 -27.65 -28.92
N HIS A 347 8.82 -27.46 -27.72
CA HIS A 347 9.52 -27.64 -26.46
C HIS A 347 9.60 -29.11 -26.00
N SER A 348 8.83 -30.01 -26.63
CA SER A 348 8.67 -31.40 -26.16
C SER A 348 10.01 -32.13 -26.06
N ASN A 349 10.86 -32.02 -27.10
CA ASN A 349 12.14 -32.72 -27.16
C ASN A 349 13.08 -32.30 -26.03
N ASP A 350 13.16 -30.99 -25.76
CA ASP A 350 13.99 -30.46 -24.67
C ASP A 350 13.47 -30.92 -23.30
N LEU A 351 12.15 -30.85 -23.08
CA LEU A 351 11.53 -31.28 -21.83
C LEU A 351 11.68 -32.78 -21.58
N ALA A 352 11.61 -33.60 -22.63
CA ALA A 352 11.75 -35.06 -22.52
C ALA A 352 13.09 -35.47 -21.89
N THR A 353 14.16 -34.69 -22.12
CA THR A 353 15.51 -35.00 -21.62
C THR A 353 15.62 -35.09 -20.09
N PHE A 354 14.68 -34.48 -19.35
CA PHE A 354 14.69 -34.49 -17.88
C PHE A 354 13.34 -34.85 -17.25
N LEU A 355 12.26 -34.99 -18.03
CA LEU A 355 10.93 -35.33 -17.54
C LEU A 355 10.45 -36.75 -17.93
N ALA A 356 11.01 -37.32 -18.99
CA ALA A 356 10.71 -38.68 -19.44
C ALA A 356 11.86 -39.63 -19.08
N GLY A 357 11.59 -40.94 -19.14
CA GLY A 357 12.58 -41.97 -18.84
C GLY A 357 12.58 -42.39 -17.37
N ARG A 358 12.95 -43.65 -17.12
CA ARG A 358 12.92 -44.28 -15.79
C ARG A 358 13.83 -43.59 -14.78
N GLU A 359 14.96 -43.06 -15.25
CA GLU A 359 15.91 -42.29 -14.45
C GLU A 359 15.31 -41.01 -13.86
N ASN A 360 14.27 -40.46 -14.50
CA ASN A 360 13.60 -39.24 -14.08
C ASN A 360 12.31 -39.49 -13.28
N ALA A 361 11.96 -40.76 -13.02
CA ALA A 361 10.71 -41.13 -12.35
C ALA A 361 10.53 -40.48 -10.97
N GLY A 362 11.64 -40.22 -10.27
CA GLY A 362 11.65 -39.53 -8.98
C GLY A 362 11.02 -38.14 -9.00
N MET A 363 11.06 -37.42 -10.13
CA MET A 363 10.45 -36.09 -10.26
C MET A 363 8.93 -36.10 -10.07
N TRP A 364 8.29 -37.22 -10.37
CA TRP A 364 6.84 -37.41 -10.37
C TRP A 364 6.29 -37.96 -9.04
N THR A 365 7.15 -38.07 -8.02
CA THR A 365 6.81 -38.72 -6.73
C THR A 365 5.61 -38.09 -6.04
N TYR A 366 5.46 -36.76 -6.13
CA TYR A 366 4.38 -35.99 -5.50
C TYR A 366 3.34 -35.44 -6.49
N PHE A 367 3.35 -35.94 -7.72
CA PHE A 367 2.40 -35.58 -8.76
C PHE A 367 1.37 -36.68 -8.96
N VAL A 368 0.14 -36.30 -9.35
CA VAL A 368 -0.92 -37.26 -9.72
C VAL A 368 -0.53 -38.00 -11.00
N GLU A 369 0.08 -37.28 -11.93
CA GLU A 369 0.55 -37.79 -13.21
C GLU A 369 2.00 -38.31 -13.16
N GLY A 370 2.41 -38.94 -14.26
CA GLY A 370 3.71 -39.56 -14.45
C GLY A 370 3.98 -40.71 -13.47
N PRO A 371 5.21 -41.25 -13.46
CA PRO A 371 6.27 -40.97 -14.42
C PRO A 371 5.93 -41.44 -15.83
N TYR A 372 6.59 -40.87 -16.84
CA TYR A 372 6.42 -41.27 -18.24
C TYR A 372 7.63 -42.11 -18.66
N GLU A 373 7.43 -43.41 -18.88
CA GLU A 373 8.53 -44.32 -19.22
C GLU A 373 8.78 -44.37 -20.73
N ASP A 374 7.75 -44.21 -21.54
CA ASP A 374 7.86 -44.18 -23.00
C ASP A 374 7.62 -42.78 -23.58
N THR A 375 8.17 -42.57 -24.78
CA THR A 375 8.11 -41.28 -25.47
C THR A 375 6.69 -40.95 -25.94
N GLU A 376 5.86 -41.95 -26.27
CA GLU A 376 4.51 -41.75 -26.78
C GLU A 376 3.57 -41.22 -25.68
N GLU A 377 3.65 -41.80 -24.48
CA GLU A 377 2.97 -41.34 -23.26
C GLU A 377 3.38 -39.91 -22.90
N PHE A 378 4.68 -39.60 -22.97
CA PHE A 378 5.18 -38.26 -22.69
C PHE A 378 4.65 -37.23 -23.70
N GLU A 379 4.71 -37.55 -25.00
CA GLU A 379 4.22 -36.67 -26.05
C GLU A 379 2.71 -36.44 -25.94
N LYS A 380 1.94 -37.48 -25.63
CA LYS A 380 0.50 -37.36 -25.37
C LYS A 380 0.22 -36.43 -24.19
N ALA A 381 0.98 -36.58 -23.10
CA ALA A 381 0.85 -35.71 -21.93
C ALA A 381 1.21 -34.25 -22.24
N ILE A 382 2.19 -34.00 -23.11
CA ILE A 382 2.52 -32.66 -23.59
C ILE A 382 1.37 -32.06 -24.42
N ASP A 383 0.76 -32.84 -25.32
CA ASP A 383 -0.37 -32.35 -26.12
C ASP A 383 -1.61 -32.02 -25.28
N GLU A 384 -1.85 -32.78 -24.21
CA GLU A 384 -2.88 -32.48 -23.21
C GLU A 384 -2.58 -31.17 -22.47
N LYS A 385 -1.33 -30.98 -22.03
CA LYS A 385 -0.89 -29.74 -21.35
C LYS A 385 -0.97 -28.51 -22.24
N ILE A 386 -0.64 -28.63 -23.54
CA ILE A 386 -0.77 -27.53 -24.52
C ILE A 386 -2.23 -27.05 -24.63
N ARG A 387 -3.19 -27.98 -24.57
CA ARG A 387 -4.63 -27.70 -24.68
C ARG A 387 -5.28 -27.25 -23.37
N SER A 388 -4.61 -27.43 -22.24
CA SER A 388 -5.15 -27.07 -20.93
C SER A 388 -5.24 -25.55 -20.74
N GLU A 389 -6.36 -25.08 -20.19
CA GLU A 389 -6.57 -23.68 -19.80
C GLU A 389 -6.32 -23.46 -18.30
N ASP A 390 -6.64 -24.46 -17.47
CA ASP A 390 -6.28 -24.55 -16.05
C ASP A 390 -5.94 -26.02 -15.75
N PRO A 391 -4.65 -26.36 -15.56
CA PRO A 391 -3.50 -25.46 -15.51
C PRO A 391 -3.10 -24.83 -16.86
N ALA A 392 -2.74 -23.54 -16.86
CA ALA A 392 -2.10 -22.87 -17.98
C ALA A 392 -0.58 -23.09 -17.94
N PHE A 393 -0.06 -23.94 -18.83
CA PHE A 393 1.35 -24.37 -18.84
C PHE A 393 2.29 -23.43 -19.61
N TYR A 394 3.47 -23.21 -19.01
CA TYR A 394 4.58 -22.43 -19.54
C TYR A 394 5.90 -23.20 -19.41
N VAL A 395 6.86 -22.83 -20.23
CA VAL A 395 8.23 -23.35 -20.20
C VAL A 395 9.22 -22.24 -19.87
N ILE A 396 10.32 -22.61 -19.23
CA ILE A 396 11.45 -21.73 -18.98
C ILE A 396 12.51 -22.01 -20.04
N VAL A 397 12.80 -21.03 -20.88
CA VAL A 397 13.81 -21.10 -21.94
C VAL A 397 15.03 -20.28 -21.53
N LEU A 398 16.22 -20.90 -21.50
CA LEU A 398 17.46 -20.16 -21.27
C LEU A 398 17.82 -19.35 -22.50
N LYS A 399 18.03 -18.04 -22.33
CA LYS A 399 18.38 -17.16 -23.46
C LYS A 399 19.71 -17.53 -24.12
N GLN A 400 20.67 -18.02 -23.33
CA GLN A 400 22.02 -18.36 -23.82
C GLN A 400 22.02 -19.56 -24.77
N THR A 401 21.16 -20.55 -24.52
CA THR A 401 21.15 -21.81 -25.27
C THR A 401 19.93 -21.97 -26.16
N GLY A 402 18.86 -21.20 -25.92
CA GLY A 402 17.57 -21.35 -26.57
C GLY A 402 16.79 -22.61 -26.15
N LYS A 403 17.28 -23.37 -25.17
CA LYS A 403 16.67 -24.64 -24.74
C LYS A 403 15.64 -24.47 -23.64
N ALA A 404 14.58 -25.27 -23.68
CA ALA A 404 13.63 -25.39 -22.58
C ALA A 404 14.23 -26.22 -21.42
N VAL A 405 14.38 -25.60 -20.25
CA VAL A 405 15.05 -26.18 -19.08
C VAL A 405 14.15 -26.29 -17.84
N GLY A 406 12.87 -25.96 -18.00
CA GLY A 406 11.89 -26.11 -16.93
C GLY A 406 10.47 -25.93 -17.42
N CYS A 407 9.53 -26.36 -16.62
CA CYS A 407 8.10 -26.20 -16.80
C CYS A 407 7.47 -25.67 -15.51
N LEU A 408 6.45 -24.84 -15.63
CA LEU A 408 5.57 -24.41 -14.55
C LEU A 408 4.22 -23.98 -15.12
N SER A 409 3.23 -23.82 -14.26
CA SER A 409 1.89 -23.40 -14.68
C SER A 409 1.26 -22.45 -13.69
N TYR A 410 0.33 -21.64 -14.20
CA TYR A 410 -0.73 -21.11 -13.35
C TYR A 410 -1.85 -22.15 -13.26
N LEU A 411 -2.43 -22.34 -12.08
CA LEU A 411 -3.55 -23.25 -11.87
C LEU A 411 -4.49 -22.79 -10.76
N ASN A 412 -5.65 -23.44 -10.64
CA ASN A 412 -6.72 -23.06 -9.70
C ASN A 412 -7.05 -21.58 -9.81
N ILE A 413 -7.27 -21.15 -11.05
CA ILE A 413 -7.41 -19.75 -11.45
C ILE A 413 -8.80 -19.28 -11.03
N ASN A 414 -8.86 -18.44 -10.00
CA ASN A 414 -10.10 -17.79 -9.58
C ASN A 414 -10.01 -16.28 -9.82
N ARG A 415 -10.66 -15.82 -10.89
CA ARG A 415 -10.66 -14.41 -11.31
C ARG A 415 -11.51 -13.51 -10.43
N GLU A 416 -12.60 -14.05 -9.89
CA GLU A 416 -13.54 -13.35 -9.03
C GLU A 416 -12.91 -13.05 -7.66
N PHE A 417 -12.30 -14.06 -7.05
CA PHE A 417 -11.59 -13.89 -5.78
C PHE A 417 -10.14 -13.42 -5.96
N ARG A 418 -9.73 -13.22 -7.22
CA ARG A 418 -8.40 -12.76 -7.63
C ARG A 418 -7.30 -13.61 -6.98
N SER A 419 -7.48 -14.93 -6.95
CA SER A 419 -6.47 -15.89 -6.45
C SER A 419 -5.97 -16.82 -7.55
N ILE A 420 -4.67 -17.07 -7.57
CA ILE A 420 -4.03 -17.96 -8.55
C ILE A 420 -2.92 -18.76 -7.88
N GLU A 421 -2.70 -19.99 -8.32
CA GLU A 421 -1.64 -20.86 -7.83
C GLU A 421 -0.52 -20.96 -8.87
N VAL A 422 0.72 -21.10 -8.40
CA VAL A 422 1.83 -21.62 -9.18
C VAL A 422 2.08 -23.09 -8.83
N GLY A 423 2.15 -23.91 -9.86
CA GLY A 423 2.33 -25.35 -9.71
C GLY A 423 3.01 -25.95 -10.93
N PHE A 424 3.07 -27.28 -10.95
CA PHE A 424 3.81 -28.03 -11.96
C PHE A 424 5.27 -27.54 -12.15
N VAL A 425 5.87 -27.04 -11.08
CA VAL A 425 7.23 -26.50 -11.07
C VAL A 425 8.23 -27.65 -11.17
N LEU A 426 8.68 -27.91 -12.40
CA LEU A 426 9.58 -29.01 -12.75
C LEU A 426 10.81 -28.42 -13.44
N PHE A 427 11.96 -28.53 -12.80
CA PHE A 427 13.23 -27.96 -13.28
C PHE A 427 14.20 -29.05 -13.70
N SER A 428 14.91 -28.82 -14.82
CA SER A 428 16.06 -29.63 -15.19
C SER A 428 17.15 -29.53 -14.11
N PRO A 429 18.08 -30.50 -14.05
CA PRO A 429 19.24 -30.41 -13.15
C PRO A 429 20.01 -29.10 -13.28
N ASP A 430 20.19 -28.60 -14.51
CA ASP A 430 20.93 -27.37 -14.82
C ASP A 430 20.24 -26.11 -14.28
N LEU A 431 18.91 -26.14 -14.17
CA LEU A 431 18.14 -25.01 -13.68
C LEU A 431 18.06 -25.00 -12.14
N LYS A 432 18.19 -26.14 -11.47
CA LYS A 432 18.07 -26.22 -10.00
C LYS A 432 19.13 -25.36 -9.30
N ARG A 433 18.68 -24.54 -8.34
CA ARG A 433 19.54 -23.65 -7.53
C ARG A 433 20.31 -22.60 -8.36
N SER A 434 19.81 -22.23 -9.52
CA SER A 434 20.41 -21.19 -10.39
C SER A 434 19.75 -19.80 -10.23
N LYS A 435 20.41 -18.77 -10.76
CA LYS A 435 19.83 -17.43 -10.96
C LYS A 435 18.57 -17.50 -11.81
N ALA A 436 18.60 -18.25 -12.91
CA ALA A 436 17.48 -18.44 -13.84
C ALA A 436 16.22 -19.03 -13.17
N ALA A 437 16.38 -19.98 -12.24
CA ALA A 437 15.23 -20.54 -11.50
C ALA A 437 14.54 -19.51 -10.61
N THR A 438 15.33 -18.67 -9.93
CA THR A 438 14.79 -17.62 -9.06
C THR A 438 14.16 -16.50 -9.90
N GLU A 439 14.77 -16.16 -11.03
CA GLU A 439 14.21 -15.22 -11.99
C GLU A 439 12.87 -15.69 -12.56
N ALA A 440 12.73 -16.98 -12.91
CA ALA A 440 11.46 -17.54 -13.39
C ALA A 440 10.32 -17.32 -12.40
N GLN A 441 10.58 -17.60 -11.11
CA GLN A 441 9.60 -17.41 -10.04
C GLN A 441 9.26 -15.93 -9.83
N TYR A 442 10.27 -15.05 -9.86
CA TYR A 442 10.05 -13.60 -9.80
C TYR A 442 9.16 -13.11 -10.93
N LEU A 443 9.47 -13.47 -12.18
CA LEU A 443 8.69 -13.04 -13.36
C LEU A 443 7.25 -13.54 -13.31
N PHE A 444 7.04 -14.79 -12.88
CA PHE A 444 5.71 -15.38 -12.81
C PHE A 444 4.87 -14.79 -11.67
N ALA A 445 5.46 -14.52 -10.52
CA ALA A 445 4.79 -13.79 -9.44
C ALA A 445 4.48 -12.35 -9.86
N LYS A 446 5.46 -11.66 -10.46
CA LYS A 446 5.30 -10.28 -10.96
C LYS A 446 4.16 -10.16 -11.95
N ASN A 447 4.09 -11.05 -12.93
CA ASN A 447 3.01 -11.07 -13.91
C ASN A 447 1.65 -11.30 -13.25
N ALA A 448 1.56 -12.20 -12.26
CA ALA A 448 0.32 -12.46 -11.53
C ALA A 448 -0.21 -11.20 -10.81
N PHE A 449 0.65 -10.49 -10.09
CA PHE A 449 0.26 -9.29 -9.34
C PHE A 449 0.09 -8.05 -10.23
N GLU A 450 1.06 -7.74 -11.08
CA GLU A 450 1.17 -6.44 -11.75
C GLU A 450 0.48 -6.39 -13.11
N SER A 451 0.40 -7.51 -13.82
CA SER A 451 -0.18 -7.56 -15.17
C SER A 451 -1.56 -8.19 -15.18
N LEU A 452 -1.77 -9.22 -14.36
CA LEU A 452 -3.02 -9.96 -14.33
C LEU A 452 -3.98 -9.52 -13.22
N GLY A 453 -3.52 -8.76 -12.21
CA GLY A 453 -4.36 -8.19 -11.16
C GLY A 453 -4.81 -9.18 -10.08
N TYR A 454 -4.07 -10.28 -9.87
CA TYR A 454 -4.35 -11.20 -8.76
C TYR A 454 -3.88 -10.60 -7.44
N ARG A 455 -4.66 -10.83 -6.38
CA ARG A 455 -4.35 -10.39 -5.02
C ARG A 455 -3.72 -11.46 -4.13
N ARG A 456 -3.71 -12.71 -4.61
CA ARG A 456 -3.18 -13.86 -3.89
C ARG A 456 -2.49 -14.81 -4.85
N TYR A 457 -1.22 -15.07 -4.59
CA TYR A 457 -0.38 -16.01 -5.32
C TYR A 457 -0.04 -17.21 -4.42
N GLN A 458 -0.49 -18.40 -4.80
CA GLN A 458 -0.44 -19.58 -3.94
C GLN A 458 0.62 -20.58 -4.39
N TRP A 459 1.19 -21.30 -3.43
CA TRP A 459 2.04 -22.46 -3.67
C TRP A 459 1.55 -23.61 -2.80
N ARG A 460 1.12 -24.70 -3.44
CA ARG A 460 0.69 -25.91 -2.74
C ARG A 460 1.62 -27.06 -3.05
N CYS A 461 1.98 -27.81 -2.01
CA CYS A 461 2.81 -29.00 -2.18
C CYS A 461 2.45 -30.06 -1.15
N HIS A 462 2.83 -31.30 -1.40
CA HIS A 462 2.68 -32.36 -0.40
C HIS A 462 3.48 -32.00 0.86
N SER A 463 2.89 -32.19 2.04
CA SER A 463 3.51 -31.92 3.35
C SER A 463 4.89 -32.55 3.56
N LEU A 464 5.14 -33.72 2.95
CA LEU A 464 6.39 -34.47 3.01
C LEU A 464 7.43 -34.02 1.96
N ASN A 465 7.04 -33.19 0.99
CA ASN A 465 7.95 -32.63 -0.02
C ASN A 465 8.75 -31.46 0.57
N THR A 466 9.70 -31.80 1.45
CA THR A 466 10.58 -30.84 2.13
C THR A 466 11.31 -29.91 1.16
N PRO A 467 11.85 -30.38 0.01
CA PRO A 467 12.48 -29.48 -0.97
C PRO A 467 11.52 -28.40 -1.52
N SER A 468 10.29 -28.75 -1.85
CA SER A 468 9.29 -27.79 -2.36
C SER A 468 8.87 -26.78 -1.30
N ARG A 469 8.64 -27.25 -0.06
CA ARG A 469 8.32 -26.37 1.08
C ARG A 469 9.44 -25.36 1.36
N ASN A 470 10.69 -25.82 1.37
CA ASN A 470 11.84 -24.95 1.57
C ASN A 470 12.00 -23.94 0.42
N ALA A 471 11.66 -24.34 -0.81
CA ALA A 471 11.68 -23.42 -1.95
C ALA A 471 10.63 -22.31 -1.79
N ALA A 472 9.38 -22.64 -1.42
CA ALA A 472 8.32 -21.66 -1.18
C ALA A 472 8.74 -20.64 -0.10
N LEU A 473 9.21 -21.11 1.05
CA LEU A 473 9.68 -20.23 2.14
C LEU A 473 10.85 -19.34 1.71
N ARG A 474 11.84 -19.89 1.00
CA ARG A 474 12.98 -19.12 0.47
C ARG A 474 12.52 -18.00 -0.49
N LEU A 475 11.52 -18.29 -1.32
CA LEU A 475 10.95 -17.36 -2.30
C LEU A 475 10.02 -16.30 -1.68
N GLY A 476 9.82 -16.33 -0.36
CA GLY A 476 9.05 -15.31 0.37
C GLY A 476 7.59 -15.66 0.59
N PHE A 477 7.16 -16.90 0.30
CA PHE A 477 5.81 -17.32 0.63
C PHE A 477 5.66 -17.56 2.14
N THR A 478 4.54 -17.11 2.70
CA THR A 478 4.10 -17.36 4.08
C THR A 478 3.43 -18.73 4.17
N PHE A 479 3.78 -19.54 5.18
CA PHE A 479 3.11 -20.81 5.46
C PHE A 479 1.80 -20.59 6.21
N GLU A 480 0.71 -21.19 5.75
CA GLU A 480 -0.64 -20.96 6.29
C GLU A 480 -1.26 -22.19 6.95
N GLY A 481 -0.73 -23.39 6.72
CA GLY A 481 -1.21 -24.61 7.35
C GLY A 481 -1.09 -25.87 6.49
N ILE A 482 -1.53 -26.99 7.07
CA ILE A 482 -1.61 -28.28 6.39
C ILE A 482 -3.08 -28.73 6.35
N LEU A 483 -3.60 -28.92 5.15
CA LEU A 483 -4.87 -29.59 4.94
C LEU A 483 -4.64 -31.10 4.98
N ARG A 484 -5.12 -31.74 6.05
CA ARG A 484 -4.96 -33.18 6.28
C ARG A 484 -5.95 -33.96 5.43
N GLN A 485 -5.50 -35.08 4.87
CA GLN A 485 -6.29 -35.96 4.01
C GLN A 485 -6.95 -35.23 2.84
N ASP A 486 -6.23 -34.27 2.26
CA ASP A 486 -6.71 -33.41 1.18
C ASP A 486 -7.08 -34.24 -0.06
N THR A 487 -6.19 -35.13 -0.51
CA THR A 487 -6.42 -36.00 -1.67
C THR A 487 -5.76 -37.36 -1.52
N ILE A 488 -6.15 -38.31 -2.38
CA ILE A 488 -5.45 -39.59 -2.56
C ILE A 488 -4.61 -39.50 -3.84
N GLN A 489 -3.30 -39.71 -3.73
CA GLN A 489 -2.37 -39.72 -4.87
C GLN A 489 -1.65 -41.06 -4.95
N LYS A 490 -1.77 -41.75 -6.09
CA LYS A 490 -1.09 -43.05 -6.34
C LYS A 490 -1.31 -44.05 -5.20
N GLY A 491 -2.54 -44.13 -4.70
CA GLY A 491 -2.95 -45.01 -3.60
C GLY A 491 -2.48 -44.58 -2.20
N ARG A 492 -1.91 -43.37 -2.05
CA ARG A 492 -1.40 -42.84 -0.77
C ARG A 492 -2.18 -41.60 -0.35
N ASN A 493 -2.27 -41.38 0.97
CA ASN A 493 -2.81 -40.15 1.52
C ASN A 493 -1.89 -38.96 1.22
N ARG A 494 -2.45 -37.86 0.70
CA ARG A 494 -1.76 -36.58 0.55
C ARG A 494 -2.34 -35.57 1.54
N ASP A 495 -1.47 -35.09 2.42
CA ASP A 495 -1.70 -33.85 3.14
C ASP A 495 -1.03 -32.71 2.36
N THR A 496 -1.74 -31.59 2.19
CA THR A 496 -1.25 -30.45 1.40
C THR A 496 -0.82 -29.31 2.30
N ALA A 497 0.45 -28.89 2.19
CA ALA A 497 0.95 -27.67 2.80
C ALA A 497 0.59 -26.47 1.91
N PHE A 498 -0.04 -25.47 2.52
CA PHE A 498 -0.44 -24.22 1.87
C PHE A 498 0.55 -23.11 2.19
N HIS A 499 0.96 -22.41 1.13
CA HIS A 499 1.77 -21.22 1.21
C HIS A 499 1.20 -20.14 0.29
N SER A 500 1.38 -18.86 0.64
CA SER A 500 0.92 -17.74 -0.20
C SER A 500 1.83 -16.53 -0.15
N ILE A 501 1.72 -15.68 -1.16
CA ILE A 501 2.11 -14.26 -1.13
C ILE A 501 0.84 -13.46 -1.41
N LEU A 502 0.59 -12.42 -0.63
CA LEU A 502 -0.52 -11.48 -0.83
C LEU A 502 -0.06 -10.23 -1.59
N ASP A 503 -1.00 -9.54 -2.25
CA ASP A 503 -0.76 -8.25 -2.91
C ASP A 503 -0.05 -7.24 -2.02
N LYS A 504 -0.40 -7.17 -0.73
CA LYS A 504 0.25 -6.27 0.24
C LYS A 504 1.68 -6.68 0.61
N GLU A 505 2.01 -7.95 0.48
CA GLU A 505 3.34 -8.49 0.75
C GLU A 505 4.24 -8.43 -0.50
N TRP A 506 3.62 -8.30 -1.68
CA TRP A 506 4.32 -8.30 -2.96
C TRP A 506 5.33 -7.16 -3.11
N PRO A 507 5.05 -5.88 -2.77
CA PRO A 507 6.04 -4.81 -2.92
C PRO A 507 7.36 -5.07 -2.18
N ALA A 508 7.29 -5.49 -0.92
CA ALA A 508 8.47 -5.85 -0.12
C ALA A 508 9.18 -7.09 -0.70
N THR A 509 8.40 -8.12 -1.06
CA THR A 509 8.93 -9.35 -1.66
C THR A 509 9.62 -9.09 -3.01
N LYS A 510 9.03 -8.22 -3.84
CA LYS A 510 9.57 -7.74 -5.10
C LYS A 510 10.90 -7.02 -4.90
N ALA A 511 10.99 -6.11 -3.93
CA ALA A 511 12.23 -5.40 -3.63
C ALA A 511 13.36 -6.37 -3.28
N VAL A 512 13.06 -7.42 -2.49
CA VAL A 512 14.02 -8.49 -2.17
C VAL A 512 14.43 -9.28 -3.42
N PHE A 513 13.50 -9.62 -4.32
CA PHE A 513 13.82 -10.28 -5.59
C PHE A 513 14.70 -9.40 -6.49
N GLU A 514 14.37 -8.13 -6.64
CA GLU A 514 15.09 -7.19 -7.48
C GLU A 514 16.52 -6.95 -6.95
N ALA A 515 16.67 -6.74 -5.64
CA ALA A 515 17.97 -6.65 -4.99
C ALA A 515 18.80 -7.94 -5.14
N TRP A 516 18.15 -9.10 -5.07
CA TRP A 516 18.85 -10.38 -5.25
C TRP A 516 19.28 -10.63 -6.68
N LEU A 517 18.43 -10.28 -7.66
CA LEU A 517 18.68 -10.46 -9.10
C LEU A 517 19.66 -9.44 -9.67
N ASP A 518 19.85 -8.31 -8.99
CA ASP A 518 20.77 -7.25 -9.38
C ASP A 518 22.19 -7.81 -9.65
N LYS A 519 22.83 -7.28 -10.69
CA LYS A 519 24.15 -7.75 -11.13
C LYS A 519 25.22 -7.59 -10.06
N THR A 520 25.09 -6.59 -9.20
CA THR A 520 26.03 -6.32 -8.10
C THR A 520 25.98 -7.39 -7.00
N ASN A 521 24.88 -8.15 -6.90
CA ASN A 521 24.74 -9.24 -5.94
C ASN A 521 25.45 -10.54 -6.37
N PHE A 522 26.11 -10.57 -7.53
CA PHE A 522 26.85 -11.75 -7.99
C PHE A 522 28.35 -11.46 -8.13
N ASP A 523 29.18 -12.46 -7.86
CA ASP A 523 30.63 -12.41 -8.11
C ASP A 523 30.96 -12.81 -9.56
N GLN A 524 32.25 -12.78 -9.90
CA GLN A 524 32.76 -13.09 -11.24
C GLN A 524 32.51 -14.55 -11.66
N ASN A 525 32.29 -15.44 -10.68
CA ASN A 525 32.01 -16.86 -10.85
C ASN A 525 30.50 -17.16 -10.86
N GLY A 526 29.65 -16.13 -10.74
CA GLY A 526 28.19 -16.27 -10.69
C GLY A 526 27.64 -16.69 -9.33
N ASN A 527 28.44 -16.67 -8.26
CA ASN A 527 27.96 -16.93 -6.91
C ASN A 527 27.27 -15.70 -6.33
N GLN A 528 26.13 -15.91 -5.66
CA GLN A 528 25.44 -14.83 -4.93
C GLN A 528 26.30 -14.33 -3.76
N ARG A 529 26.35 -13.01 -3.56
CA ARG A 529 27.00 -12.36 -2.41
C ARG A 529 26.09 -12.36 -1.19
N LYS A 530 24.82 -12.03 -1.40
CA LYS A 530 23.75 -12.12 -0.40
C LYS A 530 22.67 -13.07 -0.89
N SER A 531 22.20 -13.91 0.02
CA SER A 531 21.03 -14.76 -0.19
C SER A 531 19.73 -13.95 -0.08
N LEU A 532 18.64 -14.46 -0.67
CA LEU A 532 17.29 -13.87 -0.49
C LEU A 532 16.92 -13.68 0.98
N ASN A 533 17.28 -14.63 1.85
CA ASN A 533 16.98 -14.54 3.27
C ASN A 533 17.79 -13.44 3.98
N GLN A 534 19.04 -13.21 3.57
CA GLN A 534 19.82 -12.09 4.12
C GLN A 534 19.22 -10.75 3.70
N LEU A 535 18.88 -10.59 2.42
CA LEU A 535 18.26 -9.36 1.91
C LEU A 535 16.90 -9.08 2.55
N ARG A 536 16.08 -10.12 2.78
CA ARG A 536 14.79 -9.98 3.47
C ARG A 536 14.91 -9.54 4.95
N ASN A 537 16.07 -9.76 5.57
CA ASN A 537 16.30 -9.31 6.95
C ASN A 537 16.92 -7.90 7.00
N GLU A 538 17.38 -7.37 5.86
CA GLU A 538 18.01 -6.05 5.75
C GLU A 538 17.03 -4.96 5.23
N LEU A 539 16.06 -5.38 4.42
CA LEU A 539 14.99 -4.56 3.83
C LEU A 539 13.70 -4.76 4.62
#